data_AF-A0A922LUZ0-F1
#
_entry.id   AF-A0A922LUZ0-F1
#
_cell.length_a   1.000
_cell.length_b   1.000
_cell.length_c   1.000
_cell.angle_alpha   90.00
_cell.angle_beta   90.00
_cell.angle_gamma   90.00
#
_symmetry.space_group_name_H-M   'P 1'
#
loop_
_entity.id
_entity.type
_entity.pdbx_description
1 polymer ?
#
loop_
_entity_poly.entity_id
_entity_poly.type
_entity_poly.pdbx_seq_one_letter_code
_entity_poly.pdbx_strand_id
1 'polypeptide(L)'
;MVNKNSCSVTFQGTFYAMDKLSTVRQWISECLAKPYLFRLYAPPSIQTATLTNAPPTVPVELTDDNLSLSEVGLAPSSLINLTFIDRIQQEASGTSVLRFDLNQSVEDI
;
A
#
# COMPACT_ATOMS: atom_id res chain seq x y z
N MET A 1 -27.37 -5.58 -15.14
CA MET A 1 -26.97 -4.90 -13.89
C MET A 1 -25.97 -5.80 -13.18
N VAL A 2 -24.68 -5.48 -13.20
CA VAL A 2 -23.66 -6.21 -12.43
C VAL A 2 -23.26 -5.29 -11.29
N ASN A 3 -23.83 -5.50 -10.11
CA ASN A 3 -23.28 -4.93 -8.87
C ASN A 3 -22.00 -5.70 -8.56
N LYS A 4 -20.88 -5.26 -9.15
CA LYS A 4 -19.56 -5.58 -8.59
C LYS A 4 -19.43 -4.70 -7.35
N ASN A 5 -19.79 -5.24 -6.19
CA ASN A 5 -19.40 -4.66 -4.91
C ASN A 5 -17.87 -4.72 -4.88
N SER A 6 -17.21 -3.64 -5.30
CA SER A 6 -15.76 -3.47 -5.16
C SER A 6 -15.47 -3.35 -3.66
N CYS A 7 -15.25 -4.48 -3.00
CA CYS A 7 -14.82 -4.52 -1.61
C CYS A 7 -13.38 -3.99 -1.57
N SER A 8 -13.21 -2.78 -1.03
CA SER A 8 -11.89 -2.17 -0.82
C SER A 8 -11.35 -2.67 0.51
N VAL A 9 -10.20 -3.33 0.49
CA VAL A 9 -9.50 -3.78 1.70
C VAL A 9 -8.48 -2.73 2.12
N THR A 10 -8.45 -2.38 3.39
CA THR A 10 -7.46 -1.48 3.98
C THR A 10 -6.54 -2.24 4.92
N PHE A 11 -5.23 -2.02 4.79
CA PHE A 11 -4.25 -2.51 5.74
C PHE A 11 -3.91 -1.38 6.72
N GLN A 12 -4.05 -1.63 8.02
CA GLN A 12 -3.66 -0.69 9.06
C GLN A 12 -2.51 -1.27 9.89
N GLY A 13 -1.39 -0.55 9.92
CA GLY A 13 -0.19 -0.91 10.67
C GLY A 13 0.36 0.31 11.42
N THR A 14 1.07 0.05 12.52
CA THR A 14 1.75 1.09 13.32
C THR A 14 3.25 0.89 13.22
N PHE A 15 3.98 1.96 12.95
CA PHE A 15 5.41 1.96 12.68
C PHE A 15 6.09 3.13 13.41
N TYR A 16 7.39 3.00 13.68
CA TYR A 16 8.20 4.13 14.13
C TYR A 16 8.49 5.07 12.96
N ALA A 17 8.56 6.38 13.21
CA ALA A 17 8.87 7.36 12.16
C ALA A 17 10.21 7.09 11.45
N MET A 18 11.16 6.48 12.18
CA MET A 18 12.49 6.12 11.70
C MET A 18 12.53 4.75 10.99
N ASP A 19 11.43 3.99 10.98
CA ASP A 19 11.36 2.75 10.22
C ASP A 19 11.51 3.07 8.73
N LYS A 20 12.08 2.13 7.99
CA LYS A 20 12.32 2.28 6.56
C LYS A 20 11.08 1.92 5.76
N LEU A 21 10.96 2.47 4.56
CA LEU A 21 9.92 2.07 3.61
C LEU A 21 9.97 0.55 3.30
N SER A 22 11.17 -0.04 3.25
CA SER A 22 11.34 -1.51 3.13
C SER A 22 10.60 -2.30 4.21
N THR A 23 10.57 -1.81 5.46
CA THR A 23 9.84 -2.45 6.56
C THR A 23 8.34 -2.51 6.28
N VAL A 24 7.76 -1.43 5.76
CA VAL A 24 6.33 -1.39 5.39
C VAL A 24 6.05 -2.34 4.23
N ARG A 25 6.92 -2.38 3.21
CA ARG A 25 6.76 -3.32 2.08
C ARG A 25 6.86 -4.78 2.51
N GLN A 26 7.79 -5.09 3.40
CA GLN A 26 7.91 -6.42 3.97
C GLN A 26 6.63 -6.80 4.73
N TRP A 27 6.16 -5.93 5.61
CA TRP A 27 4.93 -6.16 6.37
C TRP A 27 3.71 -6.40 5.47
N ILE A 28 3.53 -5.57 4.43
CA ILE A 28 2.47 -5.78 3.43
C ILE A 28 2.64 -7.16 2.78
N SER A 29 3.85 -7.52 2.36
CA SER A 29 4.12 -8.82 1.72
C SER A 29 3.78 -10.00 2.63
N GLU A 30 4.01 -9.87 3.93
CA GLU A 30 3.65 -10.87 4.94
C GLU A 30 2.14 -11.02 5.13
N CYS A 31 1.33 -10.02 4.75
CA CYS A 31 -0.13 -10.09 4.77
C CYS A 31 -0.73 -10.73 3.51
N LEU A 32 0.03 -10.83 2.42
CA LEU A 32 -0.46 -11.34 1.15
C LEU A 32 -0.39 -12.87 1.07
N ALA A 33 -1.36 -13.50 0.41
CA ALA A 33 -1.41 -14.96 0.25
C ALA A 33 -0.27 -15.53 -0.61
N LYS A 34 0.31 -14.70 -1.49
CA LYS A 34 1.37 -15.04 -2.43
C LYS A 34 2.36 -13.88 -2.50
N PRO A 35 3.60 -14.11 -2.95
CA PRO A 35 4.60 -13.05 -3.14
C PRO A 35 4.27 -12.18 -4.35
N TYR A 36 3.17 -11.41 -4.26
CA TYR A 36 2.75 -10.51 -5.33
C TYR A 36 3.72 -9.34 -5.45
N LEU A 37 3.94 -8.90 -6.70
CA LEU A 37 4.63 -7.65 -6.97
C LEU A 37 3.64 -6.49 -6.90
N PHE A 38 3.96 -5.48 -6.09
CA PHE A 38 3.14 -4.30 -5.90
C PHE A 38 3.97 -3.02 -5.82
N ARG A 39 3.31 -1.91 -6.13
CA ARG A 39 3.83 -0.54 -6.01
C ARG A 39 3.04 0.22 -4.96
N LEU A 40 3.72 1.11 -4.28
CA LEU A 40 3.14 1.97 -3.26
C LEU A 40 3.17 3.42 -3.76
N TYR A 41 2.03 4.09 -3.65
CA TYR A 41 1.91 5.50 -4.04
C TYR A 41 1.47 6.31 -2.83
N ALA A 42 2.27 7.33 -2.50
CA ALA A 42 1.85 8.36 -1.57
C ALA A 42 0.71 9.17 -2.21
N PRO A 43 -0.26 9.63 -1.40
CA PRO A 43 -1.31 10.50 -1.88
C PRO A 43 -0.69 11.86 -2.30
N PRO A 44 -1.41 12.64 -3.13
CA PRO A 44 -1.01 14.00 -3.44
C PRO A 44 -0.73 14.80 -2.16
N SER A 45 0.51 15.29 -2.00
CA SER A 45 0.92 16.04 -0.82
C SER A 45 2.01 17.05 -1.19
N ILE A 46 2.02 18.20 -0.49
CA ILE A 46 3.04 19.24 -0.67
C ILE A 46 4.42 18.73 -0.23
N GLN A 47 4.47 17.92 0.82
CA GLN A 47 5.70 17.39 1.38
C GLN A 47 6.37 16.41 0.40
N THR A 48 5.61 15.43 -0.10
CA THR A 48 6.10 14.47 -1.09
C THR A 48 6.46 15.16 -2.41
N ALA A 49 5.66 16.12 -2.86
CA ALA A 49 5.96 16.91 -4.06
C ALA A 49 7.28 17.68 -3.98
N THR A 50 7.59 18.23 -2.81
CA THR A 50 8.86 18.94 -2.56
C THR A 50 10.04 17.97 -2.62
N LEU A 51 9.87 16.76 -2.08
CA LEU A 51 10.91 15.73 -2.07
C LEU A 51 11.19 15.18 -3.48
N THR A 52 10.14 14.98 -4.28
CA THR A 52 10.25 14.33 -5.59
C THR A 52 10.22 15.29 -6.78
N ASN A 53 10.22 16.60 -6.54
CA ASN A 53 10.05 17.64 -7.56
C ASN A 53 8.86 17.37 -8.50
N ALA A 54 7.77 16.81 -7.96
CA ALA A 54 6.56 16.49 -8.68
C ALA A 54 5.45 17.51 -8.34
N PRO A 55 4.42 17.68 -9.19
CA PRO A 55 3.26 18.48 -8.81
C PRO A 55 2.60 17.97 -7.52
N PRO A 56 2.13 18.85 -6.61
CA PRO A 56 1.48 18.44 -5.35
C PRO A 56 0.14 17.76 -5.52
N THR A 57 -0.37 17.71 -6.75
CA THR A 57 -1.65 17.11 -7.12
C THR A 57 -1.52 15.70 -7.69
N VAL A 58 -0.30 15.20 -7.93
CA VAL A 58 -0.11 13.85 -8.47
C VAL A 58 0.25 12.85 -7.37
N PRO A 59 -0.25 11.60 -7.45
CA PRO A 59 0.29 10.51 -6.65
C PRO A 59 1.76 10.30 -6.99
N VAL A 60 2.58 10.03 -5.98
CA VAL A 60 4.01 9.82 -6.15
C VAL A 60 4.36 8.39 -5.78
N GLU A 61 5.04 7.69 -6.69
CA GLU A 61 5.53 6.34 -6.42
C GLU A 61 6.65 6.38 -5.37
N LEU A 62 6.53 5.56 -4.34
CA LEU A 62 7.51 5.45 -3.26
C LEU A 62 8.59 4.45 -3.68
N THR A 63 9.67 4.90 -4.33
CA THR A 63 10.65 4.00 -4.96
C THR A 63 11.90 3.69 -4.12
N ASP A 64 12.26 4.56 -3.16
CA ASP A 64 13.47 4.38 -2.35
C ASP A 64 13.15 3.70 -1.01
N ASP A 65 13.50 2.42 -0.94
CA ASP A 65 13.25 1.54 0.21
C ASP A 65 14.16 1.81 1.42
N ASN A 66 15.18 2.66 1.26
CA ASN A 66 16.13 2.99 2.33
C ASN A 66 15.70 4.21 3.14
N LEU A 67 14.79 5.04 2.61
CA LEU A 67 14.29 6.22 3.30
C LEU A 67 13.36 5.83 4.45
N SER A 68 13.46 6.59 5.53
CA SER A 68 12.55 6.50 6.67
C SER A 68 11.16 7.03 6.34
N LEU A 69 10.15 6.61 7.09
CA LEU A 69 8.77 7.10 6.95
C LEU A 69 8.67 8.62 7.16
N SER A 70 9.51 9.21 8.02
CA SER A 70 9.61 10.66 8.14
C SER A 70 10.20 11.34 6.90
N GLU A 71 11.23 10.74 6.28
CA GLU A 71 11.91 11.31 5.11
C GLU A 71 11.01 11.29 3.87
N VAL A 72 10.13 10.30 3.73
CA VAL A 72 9.15 10.24 2.63
C VAL A 72 7.83 10.97 2.95
N GLY A 73 7.71 11.60 4.12
CA GLY A 73 6.52 12.34 4.54
C GLY A 73 5.30 11.47 4.86
N LEU A 74 5.53 10.23 5.32
CA LEU A 74 4.47 9.30 5.72
C LEU A 74 4.13 9.40 7.22
N ALA A 75 5.06 9.88 8.05
CA ALA A 75 4.82 10.13 9.47
C ALA A 75 4.09 11.48 9.70
N PRO A 76 3.22 11.61 10.74
CA PRO A 76 2.94 10.60 11.77
C PRO A 76 1.91 9.55 11.35
N SER A 77 1.09 9.84 10.35
CA SER A 77 0.06 8.95 9.83
C SER A 77 -0.20 9.26 8.36
N SER A 78 -0.30 8.23 7.51
CA SER A 78 -0.59 8.40 6.10
C SER A 78 -1.42 7.25 5.55
N LEU A 79 -2.29 7.59 4.59
CA LEU A 79 -3.01 6.61 3.77
C LEU A 79 -2.29 6.51 2.43
N ILE A 80 -1.75 5.33 2.11
CA ILE A 80 -1.03 5.09 0.84
C ILE A 80 -1.81 4.11 -0.04
N ASN A 81 -1.66 4.26 -1.35
CA ASN A 81 -2.31 3.39 -2.32
C ASN A 81 -1.39 2.23 -2.70
N LEU A 82 -1.89 1.00 -2.58
CA LEU A 82 -1.22 -0.20 -3.07
C LEU A 82 -1.77 -0.58 -4.45
N THR A 83 -0.88 -0.76 -5.43
CA THR A 83 -1.26 -1.24 -6.77
C THR A 83 -0.45 -2.47 -7.15
N PHE A 84 -1.14 -3.57 -7.44
CA PHE A 84 -0.53 -4.78 -7.99
C PHE A 84 -0.13 -4.59 -9.45
N ILE A 85 1.06 -5.09 -9.83
CA ILE A 85 1.57 -5.00 -11.20
C ILE A 85 0.85 -5.99 -12.12
N ASP A 86 0.57 -7.21 -11.64
CA ASP A 86 -0.04 -8.28 -12.43
C ASP A 86 -1.49 -8.58 -12.02
N ARG A 87 -2.38 -7.59 -12.18
CA ARG A 87 -3.82 -7.73 -11.83
C ARG A 87 -4.51 -8.90 -12.55
N ILE A 88 -4.03 -9.27 -13.74
CA ILE A 88 -4.62 -10.31 -14.60
C ILE A 88 -4.51 -11.71 -13.96
N GLN A 89 -3.44 -11.99 -13.19
CA GLN A 89 -3.30 -13.29 -12.50
C GLN A 89 -4.13 -13.38 -11.21
N GLN A 90 -4.45 -12.23 -10.58
CA GLN A 90 -5.29 -12.18 -9.38
C GLN A 90 -6.75 -12.52 -9.70
N GLU A 91 -7.33 -11.92 -10.75
CA GLU A 91 -8.74 -12.16 -11.11
C GLU A 91 -8.98 -13.59 -11.64
N ALA A 92 -8.00 -14.20 -12.30
CA ALA A 92 -8.12 -15.56 -12.85
C ALA A 92 -8.08 -16.67 -11.78
N SER A 93 -7.50 -16.39 -10.60
CA SER A 93 -7.26 -17.42 -9.58
C SER A 93 -8.43 -17.64 -8.61
N GLY A 94 -9.44 -16.75 -8.57
CA GLY A 94 -10.55 -16.83 -7.61
C GLY A 94 -10.12 -16.89 -6.14
N THR A 95 -8.85 -16.63 -5.85
CA THR A 95 -8.21 -16.80 -4.53
C THR A 95 -8.10 -15.42 -3.88
N SER A 96 -8.34 -15.34 -2.56
CA SER A 96 -8.14 -14.09 -1.82
C SER A 96 -6.70 -13.59 -1.97
N VAL A 97 -6.55 -12.27 -2.12
CA VAL A 97 -5.24 -11.59 -2.15
C VAL A 97 -4.57 -11.64 -0.78
N LEU A 98 -5.37 -11.65 0.28
CA LEU A 98 -4.93 -11.75 1.66
C LEU A 98 -4.65 -13.19 2.06
N ARG A 99 -3.72 -13.37 3.00
CA ARG A 99 -3.62 -14.65 3.70
C ARG A 99 -4.96 -15.05 4.30
N PHE A 100 -5.21 -16.35 4.30
CA PHE A 100 -6.49 -16.92 4.71
C PHE A 100 -6.90 -16.51 6.13
N ASP A 101 -5.96 -16.50 7.07
CA ASP A 101 -6.20 -16.07 8.45
C ASP A 101 -6.64 -14.61 8.54
N LEU A 102 -5.98 -13.71 7.81
CA LEU A 102 -6.34 -12.29 7.77
C LEU A 102 -7.68 -12.04 7.10
N ASN A 103 -8.02 -12.84 6.09
CA ASN A 103 -9.30 -12.74 5.40
C ASN A 103 -10.49 -13.07 6.30
N GLN A 104 -10.29 -13.83 7.38
CA GLN A 104 -11.31 -14.14 8.38
C GLN A 104 -11.45 -13.07 9.47
N SER A 105 -10.49 -12.14 9.55
CA SER A 105 -10.42 -11.08 10.57
C SER A 105 -10.66 -9.68 9.98
N VAL A 106 -11.21 -9.61 8.76
CA VAL A 106 -11.60 -8.33 8.16
C VAL A 106 -12.80 -7.78 8.93
N GLU A 107 -12.64 -6.60 9.52
CA GLU A 107 -13.72 -5.87 10.18
C GLU A 107 -14.34 -4.87 9.19
N ASP A 108 -15.66 -4.77 9.20
CA ASP A 108 -16.38 -3.71 8.48
C ASP A 108 -16.21 -2.39 9.26
N ILE A 109 -15.62 -1.38 8.61
CA ILE A 109 -15.43 -0.02 9.15
C ILE A 109 -16.54 0.90 8.64
#